data_AF-A0A8T4TE79-F1
#
_entry.id   AF-A0A8T4TE79-F1
#
_cell.length_a   1.000
_cell.length_b   1.000
_cell.length_c   1.000
_cell.angle_alpha   90.00
_cell.angle_beta   90.00
_cell.angle_gamma   90.00
#
_symmetry.space_group_name_H-M   'P 1'
#
loop_
_entity.id
_entity.type
_entity.pdbx_description
1 polymer ?
#
loop_
_entity_poly.entity_id
_entity_poly.type
_entity_poly.pdbx_seq_one_letter_code
_entity_poly.pdbx_strand_id
1 'polypeptide(L)' 'MSSKGITRKLQRTPKDQYILTIPKTLVKVLEWGDKDEIEFGFESGKLTLKRVKKK' A
#
# COMPACT_ATOMS: atom_id res chain seq x y z
N MET A 1 -4.50 -23.71 -1.37
CA MET A 1 -5.43 -22.84 -0.62
C MET A 1 -5.37 -21.45 -1.23
N SER A 2 -6.45 -20.95 -1.83
CA SER A 2 -6.47 -19.62 -2.44
C SER A 2 -6.46 -18.57 -1.33
N SER A 3 -5.37 -17.82 -1.19
CA SER A 3 -5.32 -16.68 -0.27
C SER A 3 -6.40 -15.68 -0.69
N LYS A 4 -7.43 -15.48 0.15
CA LYS A 4 -8.46 -14.45 -0.07
C LYS A 4 -7.83 -13.06 0.14
N GLY A 5 -7.14 -12.57 -0.88
CA GLY A 5 -6.61 -11.21 -0.91
C GLY A 5 -7.69 -10.17 -1.22
N ILE A 6 -7.43 -8.91 -0.89
CA ILE A 6 -8.29 -7.79 -1.29
C ILE A 6 -7.91 -7.41 -2.73
N THR A 7 -8.87 -7.51 -3.65
CA THR A 7 -8.65 -7.08 -5.04
C THR A 7 -9.19 -5.67 -5.25
N ARG A 8 -8.36 -4.77 -5.78
CA ARG A 8 -8.72 -3.39 -6.11
C ARG A 8 -8.13 -2.99 -7.45
N LYS A 9 -8.82 -2.08 -8.16
CA LYS A 9 -8.33 -1.45 -9.38
C LYS A 9 -7.46 -0.25 -9.00
N LEU A 10 -6.33 -0.10 -9.68
CA LEU A 10 -5.52 1.12 -9.62
C LEU A 10 -6.25 2.25 -10.34
N GLN A 11 -6.20 3.46 -9.79
CA GLN A 11 -6.81 4.63 -10.41
C GLN A 11 -5.74 5.37 -11.22
N ARG A 12 -5.96 5.55 -12.52
CA ARG A 12 -5.04 6.32 -13.37
C ARG A 12 -5.31 7.80 -13.21
N THR A 13 -4.26 8.60 -13.05
CA THR A 13 -4.32 10.06 -13.00
C THR A 13 -4.14 10.66 -14.40
N PRO A 14 -4.52 11.93 -14.62
CA PRO A 14 -4.28 12.62 -15.89
C PRO A 14 -2.80 12.74 -16.29
N LYS A 15 -1.88 12.58 -15.35
CA LYS A 15 -0.42 12.63 -15.58
C LYS A 15 0.20 11.26 -15.83
N ASP A 16 -0.60 10.27 -16.21
CA ASP A 16 -0.18 8.88 -16.41
C ASP A 16 0.46 8.23 -15.17
N GLN A 17 -0.02 8.60 -13.98
CA GLN A 17 0.37 7.96 -12.73
C GLN A 17 -0.75 7.03 -12.26
N TYR A 18 -0.42 6.05 -11.42
CA TYR A 18 -1.39 5.13 -10.84
C TYR A 18 -1.46 5.31 -9.33
N ILE A 19 -2.67 5.46 -8.80
CA ILE A 19 -2.94 5.59 -7.37
C ILE A 19 -3.45 4.25 -6.84
N LEU A 20 -2.77 3.73 -5.82
CA LEU A 20 -3.23 2.61 -5.00
C LEU A 20 -3.88 3.18 -3.72
N THR A 21 -5.20 3.16 -3.65
CA THR A 21 -5.92 3.59 -2.44
C THR A 21 -5.95 2.47 -1.40
N ILE A 22 -5.33 2.70 -0.25
CA ILE A 22 -5.37 1.78 0.89
C ILE A 22 -6.66 2.03 1.70
N PRO A 23 -7.52 1.01 1.92
CA PRO A 23 -8.72 1.15 2.74
C PRO A 23 -8.42 1.66 4.16
N LYS A 24 -9.25 2.57 4.69
CA LYS A 24 -9.11 3.12 6.06
C LYS A 24 -9.03 2.03 7.14
N THR A 25 -9.71 0.90 6.94
CA THR A 25 -9.65 -0.25 7.83
C THR A 25 -8.25 -0.85 7.89
N LEU A 26 -7.56 -0.98 6.75
CA LEU A 26 -6.18 -1.46 6.70
C LEU A 26 -5.20 -0.44 7.27
N VAL A 27 -5.39 0.86 7.01
CA VAL A 27 -4.58 1.92 7.62
C VAL A 27 -4.62 1.83 9.14
N LYS A 28 -5.80 1.61 9.73
CA LYS A 28 -5.96 1.41 11.17
C LYS A 28 -5.27 0.14 11.69
N VAL A 29 -5.44 -0.99 11.00
CA VAL A 29 -4.82 -2.27 11.39
C VAL A 29 -3.29 -2.23 11.30
N LEU A 30 -2.77 -1.51 10.30
CA LEU A 30 -1.32 -1.31 10.11
C LEU A 30 -0.77 -0.16 10.97
N GLU A 31 -1.66 0.53 11.70
CA GLU A 31 -1.36 1.71 12.53
C GLU A 31 -0.64 2.82 11.77
N TRP A 32 -0.94 2.98 10.48
CA TRP A 32 -0.36 4.04 9.66
C TRP A 32 -1.06 5.37 9.95
N GLY A 33 -0.27 6.42 10.15
CA GLY A 33 -0.70 7.81 10.24
C GLY A 33 -0.32 8.61 9.00
N ASP A 34 -0.94 9.78 8.83
CA ASP A 34 -0.76 10.62 7.64
C ASP A 34 0.67 11.15 7.44
N LYS A 35 1.48 11.13 8.50
CA LYS A 35 2.89 11.57 8.48
C LYS A 35 3.89 10.41 8.50
N ASP A 36 3.40 9.16 8.42
CA ASP A 36 4.30 8.03 8.35
C ASP A 36 4.99 7.96 6.99
N GLU A 37 6.29 7.71 7.05
CA GLU A 37 7.05 7.37 5.86
C GLU A 37 6.80 5.89 5.53
N ILE A 38 6.40 5.64 4.28
CA ILE A 38 6.17 4.30 3.76
C ILE A 38 7.26 3.98 2.75
N GLU A 39 7.98 2.91 2.99
CA GLU A 39 8.96 2.35 2.07
C GLU A 39 8.26 1.41 1.08
N PHE A 40 8.57 1.60 -0.20
CA PHE A 40 8.12 0.74 -1.28
C PHE A 40 9.25 -0.22 -1.66
N GLY A 41 9.00 -1.51 -1.50
CA GLY A 41 9.91 -2.57 -1.94
C GLY A 41 9.33 -3.33 -3.13
N PHE A 42 10.19 -4.01 -3.88
CA PHE A 42 9.78 -4.98 -4.89
C PHE A 42 10.52 -6.29 -4.66
N GLU A 43 9.80 -7.31 -4.21
CA GLU A 43 10.37 -8.60 -3.84
C GLU A 43 9.60 -9.72 -4.54
N SER A 44 10.30 -10.58 -5.29
CA SER A 44 9.71 -11.74 -5.96
C SER A 44 8.48 -11.42 -6.82
N GLY A 45 8.55 -10.34 -7.59
CA GLY A 45 7.45 -9.92 -8.47
C GLY A 45 6.28 -9.24 -7.75
N LYS A 46 6.41 -8.95 -6.44
CA LYS A 46 5.37 -8.32 -5.62
C LYS A 46 5.85 -6.98 -5.10
N LEU A 47 4.97 -5.97 -5.21
CA LEU A 47 5.15 -4.70 -4.52
C LEU A 47 4.87 -4.92 -3.03
N THR A 48 5.83 -4.53 -2.19
CA THR A 48 5.71 -4.56 -0.73
C THR A 48 5.69 -3.13 -0.19
N LEU A 49 4.90 -2.93 0.86
CA LEU A 49 4.77 -1.63 1.53
C LEU A 49 5.12 -1.84 3.00
N LYS A 50 6.10 -1.10 3.51
CA LYS A 50 6.55 -1.21 4.91
C LYS A 50 6.56 0.19 5.53
N ARG A 51 6.04 0.31 6.76
CA ARG A 51 6.16 1.57 7.51
C ARG A 51 7.60 1.72 8.02
N VAL A 52 8.20 2.87 7.78
CA VAL A 52 9.51 3.22 8.32
C VAL A 52 9.33 3.66 9.77
N LYS A 53 9.83 2.87 10.73
CA LYS A 53 9.93 3.29 12.12
C LYS A 53 11.27 4.02 12.30
N LYS A 54 11.24 5.34 12.42
CA LYS A 54 12.43 6.11 12.83
C LYS A 54 12.79 5.69 14.25
N LYS A 55 14.03 5.20 14.44
CA LYS A 55 14.59 4.81 15.74
C LYS A 55 14.86 6.02 16.60
#